data_AF-A0A1G3J6V1-F1
#
_entry.id   AF-A0A1G3J6V1-F1
#
_cell.length_a   1.000
_cell.length_b   1.000
_cell.length_c   1.000
_cell.angle_alpha   90.00
_cell.angle_beta   90.00
_cell.angle_gamma   90.00
#
_symmetry.space_group_name_H-M   'P 1'
#
loop_
_entity.id
_entity.type
_entity.pdbx_description
1 polymer ?
#
loop_
_entity_poly.entity_id
_entity_poly.type
_entity_poly.pdbx_seq_one_letter_code
_entity_poly.pdbx_strand_id
1 'polypeptide(L)' 'MKSRLNLTIENSLLEDVKSYAVKQKRSVSDLVESYFKKVTRPSKRKNIIDLVEKLEKSTIDKNADLKDLYYKENAKKYGF' A
#
# COMPACT_ATOMS: atom_id res chain seq x y z
N MET A 1 16.10 18.09 2.55
CA MET A 1 16.17 19.49 2.09
C MET A 1 14.79 19.93 1.63
N LYS A 2 14.43 21.21 1.81
CA LYS A 2 13.19 21.78 1.27
C LYS A 2 13.52 22.58 0.00
N SER A 3 12.67 22.46 -1.02
CA SER A 3 12.77 23.21 -2.27
C SER A 3 11.59 24.19 -2.38
N ARG A 4 11.80 25.34 -3.03
CA ARG A 4 10.73 26.31 -3.27
C ARG A 4 9.96 25.94 -4.54
N LEU A 5 8.63 26.06 -4.49
CA LEU A 5 7.73 25.87 -5.62
C LEU A 5 6.89 27.13 -5.78
N ASN A 6 6.91 27.72 -6.98
CA ASN A 6 6.06 28.85 -7.35
C ASN A 6 4.86 28.32 -8.15
N LEU A 7 3.65 28.73 -7.78
CA LEU A 7 2.41 28.31 -8.42
C LEU A 7 1.60 29.55 -8.80
N THR A 8 1.02 29.52 -9.99
CA THR A 8 0.01 30.49 -10.41
C THR A 8 -1.36 29.87 -10.16
N ILE A 9 -2.18 30.53 -9.36
CA ILE A 9 -3.56 30.12 -9.04
C ILE A 9 -4.46 31.35 -9.05
N GLU A 10 -5.76 31.12 -9.22
CA GLU A 10 -6.75 32.20 -9.14
C GLU A 10 -6.74 32.86 -7.74
N ASN A 11 -6.88 34.19 -7.72
CA ASN A 11 -6.82 34.94 -6.47
C ASN A 11 -8.01 34.61 -5.53
N SER A 12 -9.21 34.43 -6.09
CA SER A 12 -10.39 33.99 -5.34
C SER A 12 -10.14 32.67 -4.63
N LEU A 13 -9.59 31.69 -5.35
CA LEU A 13 -9.24 30.38 -4.80
C LEU A 13 -8.16 30.49 -3.71
N LEU A 14 -7.16 31.35 -3.88
CA LEU A 14 -6.12 31.56 -2.87
C LEU A 14 -6.72 32.10 -1.55
N GLU A 15 -7.66 33.03 -1.62
CA GLU A 15 -8.33 33.58 -0.44
C GLU A 15 -9.21 32.55 0.28
N ASP A 16 -9.92 31.71 -0.48
CA ASP A 16 -10.70 30.60 0.07
C ASP A 16 -9.79 29.58 0.79
N VAL A 17 -8.66 29.24 0.17
CA VAL A 17 -7.67 28.31 0.75
C VAL A 17 -7.03 28.89 2.00
N LYS A 18 -6.68 30.19 2.03
CA LYS A 18 -6.16 30.85 3.24
C LYS A 18 -7.18 30.79 4.38
N SER A 19 -8.44 31.12 4.08
CA SER A 19 -9.53 31.07 5.05
C SER A 19 -9.74 29.65 5.60
N TYR A 20 -9.68 28.64 4.74
CA TYR A 20 -9.72 27.25 5.14
C TYR A 20 -8.52 26.85 6.01
N ALA A 21 -7.31 27.26 5.63
CA ALA A 21 -6.08 26.95 6.36
C ALA A 21 -6.09 27.51 7.78
N VAL A 22 -6.56 28.74 7.96
CA VAL A 22 -6.74 29.37 9.29
C VAL A 22 -7.74 28.59 10.14
N LYS A 23 -8.90 28.22 9.58
CA LYS A 23 -9.90 27.39 10.28
C LYS A 23 -9.32 26.05 10.75
N GLN A 24 -8.44 25.46 9.93
CA GLN A 24 -7.76 24.19 10.24
C GLN A 24 -6.47 24.36 11.07
N LYS A 25 -6.09 25.58 11.45
CA LYS A 25 -4.84 25.92 12.15
C LYS A 25 -3.59 25.36 11.44
N ARG A 26 -3.57 25.43 10.11
CA ARG A 26 -2.47 24.96 9.24
C ARG A 26 -2.02 26.04 8.28
N SER A 27 -0.79 25.95 7.77
CA SER A 27 -0.35 26.82 6.68
C SER A 27 -0.81 26.29 5.32
N VAL A 28 -0.90 27.16 4.32
CA VAL A 28 -1.18 26.77 2.93
C VAL A 28 -0.09 25.83 2.41
N SER A 29 1.18 26.10 2.74
CA SER A 29 2.30 25.24 2.40
C SER A 29 2.13 23.82 2.97
N ASP A 30 1.66 23.69 4.21
CA ASP A 30 1.40 22.37 4.83
C ASP A 30 0.24 21.63 4.16
N LEU A 31 -0.78 22.35 3.68
CA LEU A 31 -1.90 21.76 2.95
C LEU A 31 -1.41 21.20 1.60
N VAL A 32 -0.65 21.99 0.86
CA VAL A 32 -0.08 21.60 -0.44
C VAL A 32 0.90 20.44 -0.29
N GLU A 33 1.84 20.53 0.66
CA GLU A 33 2.81 19.47 0.92
C GLU A 33 2.11 18.16 1.32
N SER A 34 1.08 18.24 2.18
CA SER A 34 0.29 17.08 2.58
C SER A 34 -0.48 16.46 1.41
N TYR A 35 -1.01 17.27 0.51
CA TYR A 35 -1.66 16.79 -0.70
C TYR A 35 -0.66 16.08 -1.62
N PHE A 36 0.50 16.71 -1.88
CA PHE A 36 1.57 16.11 -2.67
C PHE A 36 2.06 14.78 -2.10
N LYS A 37 2.24 14.68 -0.78
CA LYS A 37 2.56 13.39 -0.12
C LYS A 37 1.49 12.34 -0.34
N LYS A 38 0.21 12.73 -0.38
CA LYS A 38 -0.91 11.79 -0.61
C LYS A 38 -0.94 11.28 -2.05
N VAL A 39 -0.74 12.16 -3.03
CA VAL A 39 -0.78 11.79 -4.46
C VAL A 39 0.48 11.09 -4.94
N THR A 40 1.65 11.42 -4.38
CA THR A 40 2.92 10.75 -4.70
C THR A 40 3.16 9.50 -3.85
N ARG A 41 2.28 9.19 -2.88
CA ARG A 41 2.41 8.00 -2.07
C ARG A 41 2.39 6.79 -3.01
N PRO A 42 3.50 6.03 -3.12
CA PRO A 42 3.52 4.88 -3.99
C PRO A 42 2.43 3.91 -3.54
N SER A 43 1.74 3.31 -4.51
CA SER A 43 0.81 2.20 -4.32
C SER A 43 1.55 0.97 -3.80
N LYS A 44 2.14 1.05 -2.61
CA LYS A 44 2.69 -0.07 -1.85
C LYS A 44 1.64 -0.60 -0.87
N ARG A 45 0.35 -0.41 -1.16
CA ARG A 45 -0.61 -1.37 -0.65
C ARG A 45 -0.33 -2.62 -1.45
N LYS A 46 0.48 -3.53 -0.88
CA LYS A 46 0.51 -4.92 -1.34
C LYS A 46 -0.96 -5.32 -1.40
N ASN A 47 -1.53 -5.39 -2.60
CA ASN A 47 -2.90 -5.83 -2.69
C ASN A 47 -2.92 -7.32 -2.32
N ILE A 48 -4.09 -7.88 -2.06
CA ILE A 48 -4.20 -9.30 -1.72
C ILE A 48 -3.62 -10.20 -2.82
N ILE A 49 -3.70 -9.79 -4.08
CA ILE A 49 -3.10 -10.47 -5.25
C ILE A 49 -1.56 -10.45 -5.15
N ASP A 50 -0.93 -9.31 -4.84
CA ASP A 50 0.53 -9.20 -4.67
C ASP A 50 1.05 -10.09 -3.51
N LEU A 51 0.20 -10.32 -2.50
CA LEU A 51 0.51 -11.21 -1.38
C LEU A 51 0.40 -12.68 -1.81
N VAL A 52 -0.66 -13.04 -2.52
CA VAL A 52 -0.90 -14.40 -3.04
C VAL A 52 0.17 -14.81 -4.06
N GLU A 53 0.58 -13.91 -4.95
CA GLU A 53 1.65 -14.17 -5.93
C GLU A 53 3.02 -14.39 -5.30
N LYS A 54 3.24 -13.84 -4.09
CA LYS A 54 4.49 -13.99 -3.33
C LYS A 54 4.48 -15.19 -2.38
N LEU A 55 3.37 -15.90 -2.25
CA LEU A 55 3.36 -17.15 -1.50
C LEU A 55 4.26 -18.17 -2.19
N GLU A 56 5.03 -18.90 -1.41
CA GLU A 56 5.86 -19.99 -1.93
C GLU A 56 4.96 -21.00 -2.64
N LYS A 57 5.35 -21.35 -3.87
CA LYS A 57 4.64 -22.40 -4.60
C LYS A 57 4.90 -23.72 -3.90
N SER A 58 3.84 -24.51 -3.73
CA SER A 58 3.96 -25.88 -3.23
C SER A 58 4.97 -26.65 -4.09
N THR A 59 5.88 -27.37 -3.43
CA THR A 59 6.83 -28.29 -4.06
C THR A 59 6.18 -29.63 -4.43
N ILE A 60 4.90 -29.82 -4.10
CA ILE A 60 4.13 -31.04 -4.39
C ILE A 60 3.76 -31.05 -5.88
N ASP A 61 3.99 -32.18 -6.54
CA ASP A 61 3.59 -32.38 -7.93
C ASP A 61 2.07 -32.21 -8.10
N LYS A 62 1.66 -31.52 -9.17
CA LYS A 62 0.25 -31.23 -9.48
C LYS A 62 -0.56 -32.51 -9.76
N ASN A 63 0.12 -33.56 -10.21
CA ASN A 63 -0.50 -34.85 -10.53
C ASN A 63 -0.42 -35.86 -9.38
N ALA A 64 0.14 -35.47 -8.23
CA ALA A 64 0.28 -36.38 -7.11
C ALA A 64 -1.07 -36.65 -6.43
N ASP A 65 -1.26 -37.89 -5.98
CA ASP A 65 -2.37 -38.24 -5.10
C ASP A 65 -2.11 -37.64 -3.71
N LEU A 66 -2.73 -36.49 -3.45
CA LEU A 66 -2.60 -35.75 -2.21
C LEU A 66 -3.07 -36.56 -1.00
N LYS A 67 -4.03 -37.46 -1.19
CA LYS A 67 -4.57 -38.31 -0.12
C LYS A 67 -3.53 -39.32 0.30
N ASP A 68 -2.95 -40.04 -0.66
CA ASP A 68 -1.89 -41.02 -0.41
C ASP A 68 -0.65 -40.36 0.23
N LEU A 69 -0.23 -39.20 -0.29
CA LEU A 69 0.89 -38.43 0.27
C LEU A 69 0.64 -38.01 1.73
N TYR A 70 -0.56 -37.52 2.04
CA TYR A 70 -0.91 -37.12 3.40
C TYR A 70 -0.79 -38.27 4.39
N TYR A 71 -1.31 -39.46 4.05
CA TYR A 71 -1.22 -40.62 4.93
C TYR A 71 0.21 -41.15 5.04
N LYS A 72 1.00 -41.14 3.96
CA LYS A 72 2.42 -41.54 3.99
C LYS A 72 3.27 -40.61 4.86
N GLU A 73 3.09 -39.30 4.75
CA GLU A 73 3.83 -38.35 5.60
C GLU A 73 3.41 -38.43 7.07
N ASN A 74 2.12 -38.61 7.35
CA ASN A 74 1.64 -38.79 8.71
C ASN A 74 2.10 -40.11 9.32
N ALA A 75 2.09 -41.21 8.57
CA ALA A 75 2.68 -42.48 8.99
C ALA A 75 4.17 -42.32 9.32
N LYS A 76 4.92 -41.61 8.48
CA LYS A 76 6.34 -41.31 8.71
C LYS A 76 6.59 -40.44 9.95
N LYS A 77 5.70 -39.48 10.23
CA LYS A 77 5.85 -38.51 11.33
C LYS A 77 5.32 -39.03 12.67
N TYR A 78 4.25 -39.82 12.65
CA TYR A 78 3.50 -40.24 13.84
C TYR A 78 3.51 -41.76 14.07
N GLY A 79 4.04 -42.56 13.15
CA GLY A 79 4.37 -43.97 13.37
C GLY A 79 3.18 -44.94 13.35
N PHE A 80 2.11 -44.63 12.61
CA PHE A 80 1.00 -45.55 12.37
C PHE A 80 1.14 -46.26 11.02
#